data_AF-A0A3M3RP37-F1
#
_entry.id   AF-A0A3M3RP37-F1
#
_cell.length_a   1.000
_cell.length_b   1.000
_cell.length_c   1.000
_cell.angle_alpha   90.00
_cell.angle_beta   90.00
_cell.angle_gamma   90.00
#
_symmetry.space_group_name_H-M   'P 1'
#
loop_
_entity.id
_entity.type
_entity.pdbx_description
1 polymer ?
#
loop_
_entity_poly.entity_id
_entity_poly.type
_entity_poly.pdbx_seq_one_letter_code
_entity_poly.pdbx_strand_id
1 'polypeptide(L)'
;AVTIPEQPGSFKAFCEAIGKRQITEFNYRYHTDREAHIFVGVQTHPENDPRSALIASLTGQGFPVLDLTDNELAKLHIRHMVGGHAERVEDEVVLRFEFPERPGALFN
;
A
#
# COMPACT_ATOMS: atom_id res chain seq x y z
N ALA A 1 2.48 -3.96 5.56
CA ALA A 1 1.43 -2.94 5.75
C ALA A 1 2.10 -1.59 5.99
N VAL A 2 1.55 -0.52 5.44
CA VAL A 2 2.07 0.85 5.60
C VAL A 2 0.96 1.73 6.16
N THR A 3 1.30 2.59 7.10
CA THR A 3 0.38 3.61 7.61
C THR A 3 0.69 4.95 6.95
N ILE A 4 -0.34 5.60 6.43
CA ILE A 4 -0.25 6.97 5.88
C ILE A 4 -1.30 7.87 6.53
N PRO A 5 -1.11 9.20 6.55
CA PRO A 5 -2.16 10.11 6.98
C PRO A 5 -3.36 10.05 6.04
N GLU A 6 -4.59 10.01 6.59
CA GLU A 6 -5.84 10.00 5.81
C GLU A 6 -6.17 11.42 5.30
N GLN A 7 -5.43 11.87 4.28
CA GLN A 7 -5.62 13.18 3.67
C GLN A 7 -5.33 13.14 2.16
N PRO A 8 -5.95 14.04 1.37
CA PRO A 8 -5.68 14.14 -0.05
C PRO A 8 -4.19 14.30 -0.35
N GLY A 9 -3.67 13.47 -1.27
CA GLY A 9 -2.27 13.50 -1.69
C GLY A 9 -1.34 12.57 -0.91
N SER A 10 -1.74 12.02 0.24
CA SER A 10 -0.90 11.07 0.98
C SER A 10 -0.56 9.82 0.18
N PHE A 11 -1.54 9.28 -0.55
CA PHE A 11 -1.31 8.12 -1.41
C PHE A 11 -0.34 8.43 -2.55
N LYS A 12 -0.47 9.62 -3.16
CA LYS A 12 0.46 10.08 -4.20
C LYS A 12 1.88 10.19 -3.66
N ALA A 13 2.06 10.82 -2.50
CA ALA A 13 3.36 10.94 -1.83
C ALA A 13 3.96 9.56 -1.50
N PHE A 14 3.12 8.61 -1.09
CA PHE A 14 3.55 7.24 -0.87
C PHE A 14 4.01 6.54 -2.15
N CYS A 15 3.29 6.68 -3.27
CA CYS A 15 3.73 6.18 -4.57
C CYS A 15 5.07 6.80 -5.02
N GLU A 16 5.26 8.11 -4.80
CA GLU A 16 6.52 8.80 -5.08
C GLU A 16 7.67 8.23 -4.22
N ALA A 17 7.41 7.92 -2.94
CA ALA A 17 8.38 7.33 -2.01
C ALA A 17 8.79 5.90 -2.40
N ILE A 18 7.86 5.11 -2.96
CA ILE A 18 8.15 3.77 -3.52
C ILE A 18 9.05 3.87 -4.76
N GLY A 19 8.90 4.94 -5.54
CA GLY A 19 9.69 5.22 -6.73
C GLY A 19 9.36 4.30 -7.90
N LYS A 20 10.38 3.71 -8.54
CA LYS A 20 10.22 2.89 -9.76
C LYS A 20 9.90 1.42 -9.49
N ARG A 21 9.69 1.03 -8.23
CA ARG A 21 9.40 -0.37 -7.88
C ARG A 21 8.02 -0.77 -8.37
N GLN A 22 7.87 -2.03 -8.77
CA GLN A 22 6.57 -2.54 -9.17
C GLN A 22 5.71 -2.83 -7.94
N ILE A 23 4.50 -2.27 -7.94
CA ILE A 23 3.47 -2.56 -6.95
C ILE A 23 2.61 -3.68 -7.53
N THR A 24 2.63 -4.85 -6.90
CA THR A 24 1.89 -6.03 -7.35
C THR A 24 0.51 -6.11 -6.71
N GLU A 25 0.36 -5.55 -5.51
CA GLU A 25 -0.91 -5.49 -4.79
C GLU A 25 -1.03 -4.17 -4.06
N PHE A 26 -2.25 -3.63 -4.05
CA PHE A 26 -2.62 -2.48 -3.25
C PHE A 26 -4.04 -2.66 -2.76
N ASN A 27 -4.20 -2.84 -1.46
CA ASN A 27 -5.50 -2.99 -0.83
C ASN A 27 -5.62 -1.95 0.29
N TYR A 28 -6.71 -1.20 0.25
CA TYR A 28 -7.04 -0.17 1.22
C TYR A 28 -8.56 -0.13 1.39
N ARG A 29 -9.02 0.08 2.63
CA ARG A 29 -10.40 0.37 2.95
C ARG A 29 -10.40 1.50 3.98
N TYR A 30 -11.23 2.49 3.74
CA TYR A 30 -11.41 3.59 4.68
C TYR A 30 -11.90 3.08 6.04
N HIS A 31 -11.32 3.59 7.13
CA HIS A 31 -11.66 3.20 8.50
C HIS A 31 -11.75 4.40 9.46
N THR A 32 -10.78 5.33 9.43
CA THR A 32 -10.79 6.55 10.27
C THR A 32 -10.28 7.77 9.51
N ASP A 33 -10.69 8.97 9.93
CA ASP A 33 -10.25 10.26 9.36
C ASP A 33 -8.81 10.67 9.71
N ARG A 34 -8.04 9.81 10.39
CA ARG A 34 -6.68 10.15 10.86
C ARG A 34 -5.62 9.39 10.11
N GLU A 35 -5.76 8.07 10.08
CA GLU A 35 -4.76 7.17 9.53
C GLU A 35 -5.40 6.16 8.57
N ALA A 36 -4.73 5.99 7.44
CA ALA A 36 -5.03 5.03 6.41
C ALA A 36 -4.04 3.87 6.54
N HIS A 37 -4.54 2.65 6.75
CA HIS A 37 -3.71 1.45 6.72
C HIS A 37 -3.79 0.80 5.34
N ILE A 38 -2.63 0.73 4.69
CA ILE A 38 -2.49 0.18 3.36
C ILE A 38 -1.79 -1.17 3.44
N PHE A 39 -2.39 -2.16 2.79
CA PHE A 39 -1.71 -3.39 2.47
C PHE A 39 -1.13 -3.29 1.06
N VAL A 40 0.19 -3.35 0.95
CA VAL A 40 0.90 -3.18 -0.31
C VAL A 40 1.84 -4.37 -0.54
N GLY A 41 1.81 -4.91 -1.75
CA GLY A 41 2.79 -5.82 -2.28
C GLY A 41 3.76 -5.05 -3.17
N VAL A 42 5.05 -5.10 -2.86
CA VAL A 42 6.10 -4.46 -3.66
C VAL A 42 7.11 -5.51 -4.08
N GLN A 43 7.45 -5.54 -5.36
CA GLN A 43 8.50 -6.41 -5.87
C GLN A 43 9.88 -5.82 -5.53
N THR A 44 10.73 -6.63 -4.90
CA THR A 44 12.09 -6.26 -4.49
C THR A 44 13.11 -7.26 -5.05
N HIS A 45 14.35 -6.82 -5.26
CA HIS A 45 15.43 -7.70 -5.74
C HIS A 45 16.48 -7.92 -4.64
N PRO A 46 16.84 -9.16 -4.26
CA PRO A 46 17.71 -9.44 -3.12
C PRO A 46 19.05 -8.69 -3.14
N GLU A 47 19.70 -8.59 -4.31
CA GLU A 47 21.03 -7.98 -4.45
C GLU A 47 21.01 -6.47 -4.78
N ASN A 48 20.14 -6.05 -5.71
CA ASN A 48 20.13 -4.67 -6.22
C ASN A 48 19.15 -3.74 -5.50
N ASP A 49 18.11 -4.31 -4.87
CA ASP A 49 17.05 -3.55 -4.20
C ASP A 49 16.48 -4.32 -3.00
N PRO A 50 17.29 -4.49 -1.94
CA PRO A 50 16.91 -5.31 -0.81
C PRO A 50 15.72 -4.70 -0.05
N ARG A 51 14.81 -5.56 0.43
CA ARG A 51 13.63 -5.15 1.21
C ARG A 51 13.97 -4.22 2.39
N SER A 52 15.11 -4.45 3.04
CA SER A 52 15.55 -3.65 4.19
C SER A 52 15.85 -2.20 3.81
N ALA A 53 16.42 -1.95 2.63
CA ALA A 53 16.66 -0.61 2.13
C ALA A 53 15.35 0.13 1.82
N LEU A 54 14.36 -0.58 1.26
CA LEU A 54 13.02 -0.02 1.05
C LEU A 54 12.35 0.35 2.37
N ILE A 55 12.34 -0.54 3.35
CA ILE A 55 11.74 -0.30 4.67
C ILE A 55 12.42 0.88 5.37
N ALA A 56 13.75 0.94 5.34
CA ALA A 56 14.52 2.03 5.93
C ALA A 56 14.21 3.38 5.25
N SER A 57 14.13 3.39 3.92
CA SER A 57 13.78 4.60 3.15
C SER A 57 12.38 5.10 3.49
N LEU A 58 11.38 4.22 3.51
CA LEU A 58 9.99 4.58 3.83
C LEU A 58 9.86 5.08 5.27
N THR A 59 10.49 4.40 6.22
CA THR A 59 10.49 4.79 7.63
C THR A 59 11.17 6.16 7.82
N GLY A 60 12.29 6.41 7.11
CA GLY A 60 12.99 7.69 7.12
C GLY A 60 12.19 8.85 6.53
N GLN A 61 11.23 8.55 5.64
CA GLN A 61 10.29 9.52 5.07
C GLN A 61 9.01 9.70 5.92
N GLY A 62 8.93 9.04 7.08
CA GLY A 62 7.78 9.16 7.98
C GLY A 62 6.60 8.26 7.62
N PHE A 63 6.83 7.19 6.84
CA PHE A 63 5.84 6.16 6.57
C PHE A 63 6.15 4.92 7.42
N PRO A 64 5.44 4.69 8.55
CA PRO A 64 5.61 3.48 9.34
C PRO A 64 5.29 2.25 8.50
N VAL A 65 6.24 1.32 8.42
CA VAL A 65 6.10 0.06 7.68
C VAL A 65 6.15 -1.11 8.64
N LEU A 66 5.13 -1.96 8.56
CA LEU A 66 5.14 -3.29 9.14
C LEU A 66 5.46 -4.31 8.04
N ASP A 67 6.63 -4.93 8.11
CA ASP A 67 7.00 -6.02 7.20
C ASP A 67 6.17 -7.27 7.52
N LEU A 68 5.44 -7.76 6.51
CA LEU A 68 4.60 -8.96 6.59
C LEU A 68 5.11 -10.09 5.67
N THR A 69 6.30 -9.94 5.08
CA THR A 69 6.88 -10.92 4.15
C THR A 69 7.08 -12.30 4.79
N ASP A 70 7.37 -12.38 6.08
CA ASP A 70 7.57 -13.65 6.79
C ASP A 70 6.30 -14.10 7.57
N ASN A 71 5.17 -13.39 7.41
CA ASN A 71 3.92 -13.70 8.09
C ASN A 71 2.98 -14.50 7.16
N GLU A 72 3.08 -15.82 7.22
CA GLU A 72 2.26 -16.75 6.41
C GLU A 72 0.75 -16.59 6.63
N LEU A 73 0.32 -16.20 7.83
CA LEU A 73 -1.08 -15.91 8.13
C LEU A 73 -1.57 -14.65 7.39
N ALA A 74 -0.69 -13.65 7.24
CA ALA A 74 -0.94 -12.46 6.46
C ALA A 74 -0.99 -12.74 4.95
N LYS A 75 -0.08 -13.57 4.43
CA LYS A 75 -0.08 -13.98 3.02
C LYS A 75 -1.32 -14.77 2.63
N LEU A 76 -1.78 -15.68 3.50
CA LEU A 76 -2.84 -16.62 3.17
C LEU A 76 -4.25 -16.08 3.44
N HIS A 77 -4.44 -15.26 4.48
CA HIS A 77 -5.78 -14.85 4.92
C HIS A 77 -6.00 -13.34 4.87
N ILE A 78 -5.05 -12.53 5.35
CA ILE A 78 -5.25 -11.07 5.47
C ILE A 78 -5.48 -10.43 4.10
N ARG A 79 -4.82 -10.90 3.03
CA ARG A 79 -5.06 -10.40 1.66
C ARG A 79 -6.52 -10.51 1.19
N HIS A 80 -7.27 -11.46 1.74
CA HIS A 80 -8.67 -11.71 1.41
C HIS A 80 -9.65 -11.11 2.45
N MET A 81 -9.13 -10.58 3.56
CA MET A 81 -9.93 -10.02 4.66
C MET A 81 -9.84 -8.49 4.74
N VAL A 82 -8.92 -7.86 4.02
CA VAL A 82 -8.88 -6.40 3.86
C VAL A 82 -10.08 -5.95 3.02
N GLY A 83 -10.93 -5.07 3.56
CA GLY A 83 -12.13 -4.59 2.86
C GLY A 83 -13.45 -4.63 3.66
N GLY A 84 -13.40 -4.81 4.98
CA GLY A 84 -14.59 -4.85 5.84
C GLY A 84 -15.48 -3.60 5.80
N HIS A 85 -16.53 -3.60 6.64
CA HIS A 85 -17.47 -2.47 6.71
C HIS A 85 -16.75 -1.18 7.12
N ALA A 86 -17.06 -0.10 6.40
CA ALA A 86 -16.66 1.24 6.77
C ALA A 86 -17.89 1.90 7.39
N GLU A 87 -17.94 1.97 8.73
CA GLU A 87 -19.12 2.39 9.49
C GLU A 87 -19.52 3.87 9.24
N ARG A 88 -18.66 4.65 8.59
CA ARG A 88 -18.80 6.09 8.34
C ARG A 88 -18.88 6.48 6.87
N VAL A 89 -18.94 5.51 5.95
CA VAL A 89 -19.04 5.80 4.51
C VAL A 89 -20.49 5.67 4.10
N GLU A 90 -21.19 6.80 4.01
CA GLU A 90 -22.62 6.84 3.66
C GLU A 90 -22.84 6.90 2.14
N ASP A 91 -21.98 7.62 1.41
CA ASP A 91 -22.11 7.88 -0.03
C ASP A 91 -20.85 7.47 -0.82
N GLU A 92 -20.67 6.16 -1.10
CA GLU A 92 -19.59 5.67 -1.96
C GLU A 92 -20.07 5.22 -3.35
N VAL A 93 -19.21 5.38 -4.35
CA VAL A 93 -19.41 4.86 -5.70
C VAL A 93 -18.31 3.86 -6.02
N VAL A 94 -18.70 2.68 -6.47
CA VAL A 94 -17.75 1.64 -6.89
C VAL A 94 -17.43 1.82 -8.37
N LEU A 95 -16.14 1.96 -8.67
CA LEU A 95 -15.62 2.08 -10.03
C LEU A 95 -14.58 0.97 -10.29
N ARG A 96 -14.55 0.45 -11.51
CA ARG A 96 -13.56 -0.53 -11.96
C ARG A 96 -12.79 0.03 -13.15
N PHE A 97 -11.47 -0.08 -13.08
CA PHE A 97 -10.55 0.35 -14.12
C PHE A 97 -9.59 -0.79 -14.46
N GLU A 98 -9.16 -0.83 -15.71
CA GLU A 98 -8.18 -1.79 -16.20
C GLU A 98 -7.14 -1.04 -17.03
N PHE A 99 -5.86 -1.31 -16.78
CA PHE A 99 -4.75 -0.69 -17.50
C PHE A 99 -3.60 -1.69 -17.63
N PRO A 100 -2.73 -1.56 -18.65
CA PRO A 100 -1.59 -2.44 -18.82
C PRO A 100 -0.62 -2.34 -17.64
N GLU A 101 -0.21 -3.50 -17.11
CA GLU A 101 0.77 -3.58 -16.04
C GLU A 101 2.16 -3.14 -16.54
N ARG A 102 2.69 -2.07 -15.96
CA ARG A 102 4.04 -1.56 -16.22
C ARG A 102 4.54 -0.76 -15.02
N PRO A 103 5.88 -0.62 -14.81
CA PRO A 103 6.41 0.26 -13.78
C PRO A 103 5.80 1.66 -13.87
N GLY A 104 5.21 2.14 -12.78
CA GLY A 104 4.55 3.45 -12.71
C GLY A 104 3.15 3.51 -13.34
N ALA A 105 2.54 2.39 -13.74
CA ALA A 105 1.17 2.37 -14.28
C ALA A 105 0.14 2.89 -13.27
N LEU A 106 0.40 2.71 -11.99
CA LEU A 106 -0.48 3.12 -10.90
C LEU A 106 -0.40 4.62 -10.58
N PHE A 107 0.64 5.31 -11.07
CA PHE A 107 0.91 6.73 -10.80
C PHE A 107 0.54 7.66 -11.97
N ASN A 108 0.56 7.15 -13.21
CA ASN A 108 0.38 7.92 -14.45
C ASN A 108 -1.07 7.98 -14.91
#